data_AF-A0A2V6YZC4-F1
#
_entry.id   AF-A0A2V6YZC4-F1
#
_cell.length_a   1.000
_cell.length_b   1.000
_cell.length_c   1.000
_cell.angle_alpha   90.00
_cell.angle_beta   90.00
_cell.angle_gamma   90.00
#
_symmetry.space_group_name_H-M   'P 1'
#
loop_
_entity.id
_entity.type
_entity.pdbx_description
1 polymer ?
#
loop_
_entity_poly.entity_id
_entity_poly.type
_entity_poly.pdbx_seq_one_letter_code
_entity_poly.pdbx_strand_id
1 'polypeptide(L)'
;MIEQLAASRCPVCGFVAAPPARWCPRHPVEMVRTSVIGAGAVVSFTTLHSPPQGFRSPLHIALVELSGGARFVCHGAETRGLRIGSRVAIEAVDDVYYFSHLSSIDRARLFWSRAGHAGERLSAIARSVAKRAWKGRSRGES
;
A
#
# COMPACT_ATOMS: atom_id res chain seq x y z
N MET A 1 12.28 0.29 9.33
CA MET A 1 11.88 1.52 8.60
C MET A 1 10.94 1.07 7.50
N ILE A 2 9.83 1.75 7.22
CA ILE A 2 8.91 1.30 6.15
C ILE A 2 9.50 1.73 4.82
N GLU A 3 9.86 0.75 3.98
CA GLU A 3 10.52 1.00 2.70
C GLU A 3 9.53 1.43 1.61
N GLN A 4 10.06 2.04 0.54
CA GLN A 4 9.32 2.21 -0.71
C GLN A 4 9.69 1.08 -1.67
N LEU A 5 8.68 0.35 -2.13
CA LEU A 5 8.85 -0.77 -3.04
C LEU A 5 8.58 -0.31 -4.46
N ALA A 6 9.44 -0.72 -5.39
CA ALA A 6 9.27 -0.45 -6.80
C ALA A 6 7.98 -1.11 -7.31
N ALA A 7 7.22 -0.36 -8.10
CA ALA A 7 5.98 -0.83 -8.69
C ALA A 7 5.80 -0.25 -10.10
N SER A 8 4.69 -0.61 -10.72
CA SER A 8 4.24 -0.07 -12.00
C SER A 8 2.74 0.18 -11.94
N ARG A 9 2.24 1.22 -12.60
CA ARG A 9 0.83 1.59 -12.66
C ARG A 9 0.36 1.67 -14.11
N CYS A 10 -0.77 1.05 -14.41
CA CYS A 10 -1.43 1.20 -15.69
C CYS A 10 -2.00 2.62 -15.84
N PRO A 11 -1.68 3.36 -16.91
CA PRO A 11 -2.19 4.72 -17.11
C PRO A 11 -3.69 4.75 -17.45
N VAL A 12 -4.27 3.62 -17.88
CA VAL A 12 -5.68 3.53 -18.30
C VAL A 12 -6.59 3.17 -17.12
N CYS A 13 -6.34 2.05 -16.44
CA CYS A 13 -7.23 1.55 -15.38
C CYS A 13 -6.69 1.72 -13.96
N GLY A 14 -5.50 2.29 -13.81
CA GLY A 14 -4.89 2.53 -12.50
C GLY A 14 -4.41 1.28 -11.76
N PHE A 15 -4.50 0.08 -12.35
CA PHE A 15 -3.97 -1.16 -11.77
C PHE A 15 -2.49 -1.02 -11.40
N VAL A 16 -2.12 -1.47 -10.19
CA VAL A 16 -0.75 -1.37 -9.68
C VAL A 16 -0.17 -2.77 -9.53
N ALA A 17 0.95 -3.03 -10.20
CA ALA A 17 1.71 -4.27 -10.08
C ALA A 17 3.02 -4.01 -9.32
N ALA A 18 3.29 -4.87 -8.34
CA ALA A 18 4.56 -4.95 -7.63
C ALA A 18 4.88 -6.46 -7.47
N PRO A 19 6.05 -6.97 -7.92
CA PRO A 19 7.14 -6.26 -8.59
C PRO A 19 6.72 -5.53 -9.88
N PRO A 20 7.50 -4.53 -10.37
CA PRO A 20 7.13 -3.77 -11.57
C PRO A 20 6.93 -4.67 -12.78
N ALA A 21 5.76 -4.59 -13.40
CA ALA A 21 5.47 -5.23 -14.67
C ALA A 21 5.61 -4.23 -15.82
N ARG A 22 6.03 -4.72 -17.00
CA ARG A 22 6.10 -3.88 -18.20
C ARG A 22 4.73 -3.65 -18.83
N TRP A 23 3.85 -4.65 -18.83
CA TRP A 23 2.57 -4.61 -19.53
C TRP A 23 1.40 -4.82 -18.57
N CYS A 24 0.30 -4.09 -18.79
CA CYS A 24 -0.90 -4.27 -17.99
C CYS A 24 -1.59 -5.60 -18.33
N PRO A 25 -2.00 -6.41 -17.32
CA PRO A 25 -2.71 -7.68 -17.59
C PRO A 25 -4.14 -7.48 -18.10
N ARG A 26 -4.65 -6.24 -18.12
CA ARG A 26 -6.04 -5.91 -18.50
C ARG A 26 -6.13 -5.07 -19.77
N HIS A 27 -5.06 -4.38 -20.17
CA HIS A 27 -5.03 -3.46 -21.31
C HIS A 27 -3.70 -3.62 -22.05
N PRO A 28 -3.67 -3.54 -23.39
CA PRO A 28 -2.46 -3.64 -24.19
C PRO A 28 -1.64 -2.34 -24.16
N VAL A 29 -1.28 -1.87 -22.96
CA VAL A 29 -0.53 -0.63 -22.74
C VAL A 29 0.66 -0.88 -21.81
N GLU A 30 1.75 -0.16 -22.05
CA GLU A 30 2.94 -0.21 -21.20
C GLU A 30 2.62 0.47 -19.85
N MET A 31 3.09 -0.13 -18.77
CA MET A 31 2.86 0.40 -17.42
C MET A 31 3.91 1.45 -17.08
N VAL A 32 3.48 2.50 -16.38
CA VAL A 32 4.36 3.58 -15.92
C VAL A 32 5.02 3.18 -14.61
N ARG A 33 6.33 3.36 -14.49
CA ARG A 33 7.07 3.10 -13.24
C ARG A 33 6.54 3.97 -12.10
N THR A 34 6.40 3.37 -10.93
CA THR A 34 5.94 4.07 -9.71
C THR A 34 6.55 3.39 -8.48
N SER A 35 6.19 3.86 -7.29
CA SER A 35 6.55 3.24 -6.04
C SER A 35 5.33 3.15 -5.12
N VAL A 36 5.35 2.18 -4.22
CA VAL A 36 4.33 1.98 -3.20
C VAL A 36 4.98 1.86 -1.84
N ILE A 37 4.29 2.34 -0.80
CA ILE A 37 4.74 2.18 0.58
C ILE A 37 4.68 0.69 0.93
N GLY A 38 5.78 0.13 1.45
CA GLY A 38 5.93 -1.24 1.93
C GLY A 38 5.17 -1.51 3.23
N ALA A 39 3.94 -1.03 3.34
CA ALA A 39 3.04 -1.28 4.46
C ALA A 39 1.62 -1.58 3.97
N GLY A 40 1.05 -2.63 4.53
CA GLY A 40 -0.19 -3.21 4.05
C GLY A 40 -0.98 -3.97 5.09
N ALA A 41 -1.95 -4.74 4.61
CA ALA A 41 -2.75 -5.64 5.42
C ALA A 41 -2.70 -7.06 4.82
N VAL A 42 -2.67 -8.06 5.69
CA VAL A 42 -2.76 -9.48 5.29
C VAL A 42 -4.14 -9.74 4.71
N VAL A 43 -4.21 -10.19 3.46
CA VAL A 43 -5.44 -10.64 2.79
C VAL A 43 -5.72 -12.10 3.10
N SER A 44 -4.67 -12.92 3.04
CA SER A 44 -4.72 -14.35 3.36
C SER A 44 -3.33 -14.81 3.79
N PHE A 45 -3.23 -15.90 4.54
CA PHE A 45 -1.95 -16.48 4.93
C PHE A 45 -2.07 -18.00 5.07
N THR A 46 -0.94 -18.67 5.00
CA THR A 46 -0.82 -20.11 5.17
C THR A 46 0.50 -20.47 5.84
N THR A 47 0.53 -21.65 6.43
CA THR A 47 1.73 -22.24 7.01
C THR A 47 2.03 -23.55 6.31
N LEU A 48 3.17 -23.60 5.62
CA LEU A 48 3.66 -24.79 4.95
C LEU A 48 4.54 -25.59 5.91
N HIS A 49 3.97 -26.65 6.49
CA HIS A 49 4.65 -27.52 7.45
C HIS A 49 5.68 -28.47 6.80
N SER A 50 5.58 -28.69 5.50
CA SER A 50 6.53 -29.49 4.72
C SER A 50 6.97 -28.70 3.48
N PRO A 51 7.87 -27.72 3.63
CA PRO A 51 8.35 -26.92 2.52
C PRO A 51 9.39 -27.67 1.70
N PRO A 52 9.63 -27.26 0.44
CA PRO A 52 10.67 -27.84 -0.40
C PRO A 52 12.08 -27.61 0.20
N GLN A 53 13.05 -28.39 -0.27
CA GLN A 53 14.44 -28.28 0.16
C GLN A 53 14.97 -26.84 -0.01
N GLY A 54 15.73 -26.36 0.99
CA GLY A 54 16.26 -24.99 1.04
C GLY A 54 15.42 -24.03 1.89
N PHE A 55 14.20 -24.40 2.27
CA PHE A 55 13.36 -23.61 3.18
C PHE A 55 13.31 -24.25 4.58
N ARG A 56 13.27 -23.41 5.62
CA ARG A 56 13.06 -23.87 6.99
C ARG A 56 11.58 -24.18 7.21
N SER A 57 11.31 -25.29 7.90
CA SER A 57 9.96 -25.64 8.35
C SER A 57 9.73 -25.15 9.79
N PRO A 58 8.53 -24.60 10.10
CA PRO A 58 7.45 -24.27 9.17
C PRO A 58 7.75 -23.00 8.36
N LEU A 59 7.34 -22.98 7.09
CA LEU A 59 7.43 -21.78 6.24
C LEU A 59 6.09 -21.04 6.27
N HIS A 60 6.12 -19.79 6.71
CA HIS A 60 4.92 -18.94 6.74
C HIS A 60 4.86 -18.06 5.49
N ILE A 61 3.70 -18.05 4.85
CA ILE A 61 3.47 -17.28 3.62
C ILE A 61 2.20 -16.45 3.79
N ALA A 62 2.26 -15.17 3.43
CA ALA A 62 1.11 -14.28 3.46
C ALA A 62 0.95 -13.54 2.13
N LEU A 63 -0.30 -13.42 1.67
CA LEU A 63 -0.68 -12.47 0.64
C LEU A 63 -0.98 -11.13 1.33
N VAL A 64 -0.21 -10.10 1.03
CA VAL A 64 -0.34 -8.77 1.63
C VAL A 64 -0.80 -7.77 0.59
N GLU A 65 -1.87 -7.03 0.88
CA GLU A 65 -2.30 -5.88 0.08
C GLU A 65 -1.69 -4.61 0.65
N LEU A 66 -0.84 -3.97 -0.16
CA LEU A 66 -0.19 -2.72 0.18
C LEU A 66 -1.16 -1.55 0.10
N SER A 67 -0.89 -0.50 0.89
CA SER A 67 -1.71 0.71 0.89
C SER A 67 -1.77 1.41 -0.49
N GLY A 68 -0.80 1.14 -1.37
CA GLY A 68 -0.79 1.62 -2.76
C GLY A 68 -1.57 0.76 -3.77
N GLY A 69 -2.24 -0.30 -3.32
CA GLY A 69 -3.10 -1.19 -4.13
C GLY A 69 -2.38 -2.38 -4.78
N ALA A 70 -1.05 -2.46 -4.67
CA ALA A 70 -0.29 -3.63 -5.10
C ALA A 70 -0.45 -4.79 -4.09
N ARG A 71 -0.22 -6.02 -4.55
CA ARG A 71 -0.24 -7.22 -3.69
C ARG A 71 1.07 -7.98 -3.81
N PHE A 72 1.59 -8.45 -2.68
CA PHE A 72 2.79 -9.29 -2.62
C PHE A 72 2.49 -10.61 -1.93
N VAL A 73 3.17 -11.65 -2.39
CA VAL A 73 3.36 -12.89 -1.64
C VAL A 73 4.64 -12.71 -0.82
N CYS A 74 4.52 -12.82 0.50
CA CYS A 74 5.61 -12.55 1.43
C CYS A 74 5.86 -13.74 2.34
N HIS A 75 7.12 -13.93 2.73
CA HIS A 75 7.54 -14.89 3.74
C HIS A 75 7.50 -14.25 5.14
N GLY A 76 7.14 -15.03 6.14
CA GLY A 76 7.12 -14.59 7.54
C GLY A 76 8.03 -15.45 8.40
N ALA A 77 8.64 -14.84 9.42
CA ALA A 77 9.39 -15.57 10.44
C ALA A 77 8.46 -16.29 11.44
N GLU A 78 7.25 -15.77 11.69
CA GLU A 78 6.28 -16.34 12.63
C GLU A 78 4.84 -15.91 12.25
N THR A 79 3.86 -16.80 12.41
CA THR A 79 2.42 -16.49 12.28
C THR A 79 1.70 -16.31 13.61
N ARG A 80 2.38 -16.35 14.75
CA ARG A 80 1.74 -16.30 16.07
C ARG A 80 1.00 -14.96 16.24
N GLY A 81 -0.33 -15.02 16.31
CA GLY A 81 -1.18 -13.85 16.40
C GLY A 81 -1.43 -13.13 15.07
N LEU A 82 -0.96 -13.69 13.94
CA LEU A 82 -1.31 -13.21 12.60
C LEU A 82 -2.78 -13.54 12.31
N ARG A 83 -3.49 -12.57 11.74
CA ARG A 83 -4.89 -12.69 11.35
C ARG A 83 -5.05 -12.02 9.99
N ILE A 84 -6.08 -12.42 9.25
CA ILE A 84 -6.53 -11.64 8.09
C ILE A 84 -6.87 -10.22 8.57
N GLY A 85 -6.41 -9.22 7.84
CA GLY A 85 -6.50 -7.81 8.20
C GLY A 85 -5.35 -7.30 9.09
N SER A 86 -4.47 -8.17 9.59
CA SER A 86 -3.29 -7.75 10.35
C SER A 86 -2.42 -6.81 9.54
N ARG A 87 -1.98 -5.72 10.20
CA ARG A 87 -1.11 -4.71 9.62
C ARG A 87 0.34 -5.18 9.67
N VAL A 88 1.00 -5.17 8.52
CA VAL A 88 2.39 -5.62 8.37
C VAL A 88 3.19 -4.63 7.54
N ALA A 89 4.51 -4.62 7.76
CA ALA A 89 5.49 -3.99 6.89
C ALA A 89 6.12 -5.07 6.01
N ILE A 90 6.55 -4.69 4.81
CA ILE A 90 7.28 -5.53 3.87
C ILE A 90 8.70 -4.99 3.75
N GLU A 91 9.66 -5.90 3.75
CA GLU A 91 11.07 -5.67 3.46
C GLU A 91 11.47 -6.53 2.26
N ALA A 92 12.20 -5.96 1.31
CA ALA A 92 12.70 -6.68 0.15
C ALA A 92 14.16 -7.05 0.37
N VAL A 93 14.47 -8.35 0.34
CA VAL A 93 15.84 -8.87 0.40
C VAL A 93 16.05 -9.66 -0.89
N ASP A 94 16.88 -9.12 -1.77
CA ASP A 94 17.04 -9.59 -3.15
C ASP A 94 15.67 -9.68 -3.87
N ASP A 95 15.29 -10.85 -4.35
CA ASP A 95 14.01 -11.13 -5.02
C ASP A 95 12.95 -11.72 -4.07
N VAL A 96 13.20 -11.72 -2.75
CA VAL A 96 12.29 -12.29 -1.74
C VAL A 96 11.71 -11.19 -0.84
N TYR A 97 10.41 -11.24 -0.64
CA TYR A 97 9.69 -10.28 0.20
C TYR A 97 9.37 -10.89 1.55
N TYR A 98 9.78 -10.22 2.62
CA TYR A 98 9.51 -10.62 3.99
C TYR A 98 8.47 -9.70 4.61
N PHE A 99 7.56 -10.25 5.42
CA PHE A 99 6.64 -9.44 6.21
C PHE A 99 6.98 -9.50 7.69
N SER A 100 6.83 -8.37 8.37
CA SER A 100 6.95 -8.27 9.83
C SER A 100 5.74 -7.55 10.42
N HIS A 101 5.38 -7.91 11.65
CA HIS A 101 4.34 -7.21 12.39
C HIS A 101 4.76 -5.75 12.59
N LEU A 102 3.85 -4.82 12.28
CA LEU A 102 4.10 -3.41 12.57
C LEU A 102 4.10 -3.18 14.08
N SER A 103 5.16 -2.53 14.57
CA SER A 103 5.22 -2.06 15.95
C SER A 103 4.08 -1.08 16.25
N SER A 104 3.75 -0.87 17.53
CA SER A 104 2.71 0.09 17.94
C SER A 104 2.99 1.52 17.47
N ILE A 105 4.27 1.90 17.36
CA ILE A 105 4.70 3.23 16.89
C ILE A 105 4.51 3.36 15.38
N ASP A 106 4.87 2.34 14.60
CA ASP A 106 4.70 2.37 13.14
C ASP A 106 3.22 2.34 12.75
N ARG A 107 2.38 1.66 13.55
CA ARG A 107 0.91 1.73 13.43
C ARG A 107 0.41 3.17 13.59
N ALA A 108 0.87 3.92 14.60
CA ALA A 108 0.47 5.31 14.82
C ALA A 108 0.87 6.23 13.65
N ARG A 109 2.10 6.08 13.12
CA ARG A 109 2.59 6.84 11.96
C ARG A 109 1.75 6.60 10.70
N LEU A 110 1.34 5.35 10.45
CA LEU A 110 0.44 4.99 9.35
C LEU A 110 -0.98 5.56 9.52
N PHE A 111 -1.47 5.70 10.75
CA PHE A 111 -2.74 6.38 11.02
C PHE A 111 -2.66 7.88 10.68
N TRP A 112 -1.56 8.54 11.04
CA TRP A 112 -1.37 9.96 10.73
C TRP A 112 -1.15 10.22 9.23
N SER A 113 -0.48 9.32 8.49
CA SER A 113 -0.35 9.48 7.03
C SER A 113 -1.69 9.39 6.32
N ARG A 114 -2.62 8.54 6.79
CA ARG A 114 -4.01 8.50 6.29
C ARG A 114 -4.82 9.73 6.68
N ALA A 115 -4.63 10.27 7.89
CA ALA A 115 -5.30 11.50 8.33
C ALA A 115 -4.84 12.73 7.51
N GLY A 116 -3.57 12.77 7.09
CA GLY A 116 -3.04 13.81 6.21
C GLY A 116 -3.81 13.95 4.90
N HIS A 117 -4.16 12.82 4.26
CA HIS A 117 -4.94 12.81 3.01
C HIS A 117 -6.41 13.23 3.20
N ALA A 118 -6.99 13.01 4.39
CA ALA A 118 -8.30 13.56 4.73
C ALA A 118 -8.23 15.08 5.01
N GLY A 119 -7.15 15.55 5.63
CA GLY A 119 -6.88 16.98 5.86
C GLY A 119 -6.66 17.77 4.56
N GLU A 120 -6.02 17.17 3.55
CA GLU A 120 -5.87 17.77 2.22
C GLU A 120 -7.21 17.97 1.51
N ARG A 121 -8.16 17.02 1.65
CA ARG A 121 -9.52 17.18 1.10
C ARG A 121 -10.31 18.27 1.83
N LEU A 122 -10.21 18.35 3.16
CA LEU A 122 -10.86 19.40 3.94
C LEU A 122 -10.29 20.79 3.62
N SER A 123 -8.97 20.91 3.46
CA SER A 123 -8.35 22.19 3.08
C SER A 123 -8.68 22.60 1.64
N ALA A 124 -8.80 21.65 0.72
CA ALA A 124 -9.28 21.91 -0.64
C ALA A 124 -10.76 22.35 -0.67
N ILE A 125 -11.63 21.70 0.13
CA ILE A 125 -13.04 22.08 0.27
C ILE A 125 -13.15 23.47 0.88
N ALA A 126 -12.44 23.74 1.99
CA ALA A 126 -12.40 25.04 2.65
C ALA A 126 -11.93 26.16 1.71
N ARG A 127 -10.86 25.93 0.93
CA ARG A 127 -10.40 26.89 -0.09
C ARG A 127 -11.43 27.12 -1.19
N SER A 128 -12.17 26.09 -1.60
CA SER A 128 -13.21 26.21 -2.62
C SER A 128 -14.43 27.01 -2.14
N VAL A 129 -14.81 26.85 -0.86
CA VAL A 129 -15.90 27.59 -0.22
C VAL A 129 -15.51 29.05 -0.02
N ALA A 130 -14.29 29.31 0.49
CA ALA A 130 -13.77 30.67 0.64
C ALA A 130 -13.72 31.43 -0.70
N LYS A 131 -13.29 30.75 -1.78
CA LYS A 131 -13.23 31.35 -3.13
C LYS A 131 -14.62 31.63 -3.71
N ARG A 132 -15.63 30.80 -3.41
CA ARG A 132 -17.04 31.08 -3.80
C ARG A 132 -17.64 32.24 -3.01
N ALA A 133 -17.35 32.33 -1.70
CA ALA A 133 -17.82 33.43 -0.86
C ALA A 133 -17.27 34.78 -1.34
N TRP A 134 -16.00 34.83 -1.77
CA TRP A 134 -15.42 36.06 -2.32
C TRP A 134 -16.01 36.46 -3.68
N LYS A 135 -16.29 35.49 -4.55
CA LYS A 135 -16.88 35.76 -5.88
C LYS A 135 -18.37 36.15 -5.83
N GLY A 136 -19.07 35.81 -4.74
CA GLY A 136 -20.44 36.28 -4.48
C GLY A 136 -20.50 37.73 -4.00
N ARG A 137 -19.45 38.21 -3.32
CA ARG A 137 -19.40 39.56 -2.74
C ARG A 137 -19.09 40.66 -3.76
N SER A 138 -18.46 40.31 -4.89
CA SER A 138 -18.13 41.27 -5.97
C SER A 138 -19.25 41.47 -7.01
N ARG A 139 -20.46 40.94 -6.76
CA ARG A 139 -21.59 40.98 -7.71
C ARG A 139 -22.81 41.77 -7.17
N GLY A 140 -22.65 42.44 -6.03
CA GLY A 140 -23.71 43.16 -5.33
C GLY A 140 -23.37 44.61 -4.98
N GLU A 141 -22.53 45.27 -5.80
CA GLU A 141 -22.36 46.73 -5.76
C GLU A 141 -22.54 47.24 -7.20
N SER A 142 -23.75 47.71 -7.49
CA SER A 142 -24.12 48.56 -8.62
C SER A 142 -25.22 49.48 -8.13
#